data_AF-A0A942QS12-F1
#
_entry.id   AF-A0A942QS12-F1
#
_cell.length_a   1.000
_cell.length_b   1.000
_cell.length_c   1.000
_cell.angle_alpha   90.00
_cell.angle_beta   90.00
_cell.angle_gamma   90.00
#
_symmetry.space_group_name_H-M   'P 1'
#
loop_
_entity.id
_entity.type
_entity.pdbx_description
1 polymer ?
#
loop_
_entity_poly.entity_id
_entity_poly.type
_entity_poly.pdbx_seq_one_letter_code
_entity_poly.pdbx_strand_id
1 'polypeptide(L)'
;MADDIPTQGVIIRAENGDVIRFDATGLVLRLSDRVIADIADRLPPKPQTTAPEAQPLPALPEEIDLWAPRREGDWVVFQANMPGADGPRGYRRHLSGGAVIAETRGPLLAVLGIGGARAGL
;
A
#
# COMPACT_ATOMS: atom_id res chain seq x y z
N MET A 1 -33.58 16.25 15.45
CA MET A 1 -32.39 16.70 16.19
C MET A 1 -31.31 15.70 15.83
N ALA A 2 -30.23 16.11 15.18
CA ALA A 2 -29.14 15.19 14.85
C ALA A 2 -28.37 14.93 16.15
N ASP A 3 -28.29 13.67 16.58
CA ASP A 3 -27.41 13.28 17.67
C ASP A 3 -25.97 13.59 17.28
N ASP A 4 -25.32 14.42 18.08
CA ASP A 4 -23.91 14.76 17.91
C ASP A 4 -23.08 13.52 18.24
N ILE A 5 -22.38 12.95 17.24
CA ILE A 5 -21.57 11.76 17.44
C ILE A 5 -20.37 12.18 18.31
N PRO A 6 -20.17 11.56 19.49
CA PRO A 6 -19.07 11.94 20.36
C PRO A 6 -17.74 11.76 19.62
N THR A 7 -16.89 12.79 19.68
CA THR A 7 -15.59 12.84 18.99
C THR A 7 -14.47 12.17 19.76
N GLN A 8 -14.73 11.76 21.01
CA GLN A 8 -13.81 11.00 21.85
C GLN A 8 -14.60 10.14 22.85
N GLY A 9 -14.02 9.02 23.26
CA GLY A 9 -14.63 8.14 24.25
C GLY A 9 -13.82 6.90 24.58
N VAL A 10 -14.35 6.10 25.50
CA VAL A 10 -13.76 4.83 25.96
C VAL A 10 -14.64 3.69 25.49
N ILE A 11 -14.05 2.71 24.81
CA ILE A 11 -14.74 1.50 24.34
C ILE A 11 -14.57 0.37 25.36
N ILE A 12 -13.35 0.19 25.87
CA ILE A 12 -13.04 -0.87 26.83
C ILE A 12 -12.24 -0.29 28.01
N ARG A 13 -12.75 -0.54 29.22
CA ARG A 13 -12.12 -0.19 30.49
C ARG A 13 -11.83 -1.47 31.28
N ALA A 14 -10.64 -1.54 31.86
CA ALA A 14 -10.25 -2.55 32.84
C ALA A 14 -10.06 -1.91 34.22
N GLU A 15 -9.88 -2.72 35.25
CA GLU A 15 -9.62 -2.23 36.62
C GLU A 15 -8.41 -1.30 36.69
N ASN A 16 -7.40 -1.56 35.86
CA ASN A 16 -6.16 -0.79 35.80
C ASN A 16 -6.22 0.42 34.83
N GLY A 17 -7.42 0.75 34.32
CA GLY A 17 -7.69 1.92 33.46
C GLY A 17 -8.20 1.58 32.06
N ASP A 18 -8.22 2.58 31.19
CA ASP A 18 -8.74 2.46 29.82
C ASP A 18 -7.81 1.66 28.92
N VAL A 19 -8.39 0.67 28.22
CA VAL A 19 -7.66 -0.23 27.32
C VAL A 19 -7.85 0.20 25.87
N ILE A 20 -9.08 0.50 25.47
CA ILE A 20 -9.40 0.98 24.12
C ILE A 20 -10.19 2.28 24.24
N ARG A 21 -9.67 3.34 23.63
CA ARG A 21 -10.30 4.65 23.48
C ARG A 21 -10.41 4.99 22.00
N PHE A 22 -11.17 6.03 21.70
CA PHE A 22 -11.17 6.65 20.39
C PHE A 22 -11.13 8.17 20.54
N ASP A 23 -10.57 8.84 19.54
CA ASP A 23 -10.61 10.28 19.36
C ASP A 23 -10.86 10.61 17.87
N ALA A 24 -10.78 11.89 17.51
CA ALA A 24 -10.98 12.35 16.13
C ALA A 24 -9.98 11.76 15.11
N THR A 25 -8.84 11.21 15.56
CA THR A 25 -7.81 10.60 14.72
C THR A 25 -7.97 9.09 14.57
N GLY A 26 -8.73 8.44 15.45
CA GLY A 26 -9.03 7.01 15.39
C GLY A 26 -8.97 6.31 16.75
N LEU A 27 -8.56 5.04 16.74
CA LEU A 27 -8.48 4.20 17.94
C LEU A 27 -7.16 4.38 18.67
N VAL A 28 -7.23 4.51 20.00
CA VAL A 28 -6.09 4.58 20.91
C VAL A 28 -6.10 3.34 21.80
N LEU A 29 -5.09 2.48 21.67
CA LEU A 29 -4.93 1.26 22.46
C LEU A 29 -3.81 1.41 23.50
N ARG A 30 -4.08 1.04 24.74
CA ARG A 30 -3.05 0.94 25.78
C ARG A 30 -2.48 -0.49 25.77
N LEU A 31 -1.23 -0.61 25.35
CA LEU A 31 -0.51 -1.88 25.25
C LEU A 31 0.57 -1.98 26.33
N SER A 32 1.03 -3.21 26.63
CA SER A 32 2.16 -3.42 27.53
C SER A 32 3.49 -3.11 26.83
N ASP A 33 4.52 -2.73 27.59
CA ASP A 33 5.84 -2.39 27.04
C ASP A 33 6.43 -3.53 26.19
N ARG A 34 6.20 -4.78 26.61
CA ARG A 34 6.63 -5.97 25.85
C ARG A 34 5.96 -6.05 24.48
N VAL A 35 4.66 -5.73 24.39
CA VAL A 35 3.92 -5.74 23.12
C VAL A 35 4.34 -4.56 22.25
N ILE A 36 4.57 -3.38 22.85
CA ILE A 36 5.10 -2.22 22.13
C ILE A 36 6.47 -2.54 21.52
N ALA A 37 7.35 -3.21 22.26
CA ALA A 37 8.66 -3.64 21.76
C ALA A 37 8.53 -4.64 20.60
N ASP A 38 7.71 -5.69 20.74
CA ASP A 38 7.50 -6.67 19.66
C ASP A 38 6.89 -6.04 18.40
N ILE A 39 5.99 -5.07 18.56
CA ILE A 39 5.43 -4.30 17.44
C ILE A 39 6.52 -3.46 16.76
N ALA A 40 7.37 -2.79 17.54
CA ALA A 40 8.48 -1.99 17.01
C ALA A 40 9.48 -2.84 16.22
N ASP A 41 9.75 -4.06 16.66
CA ASP A 41 10.66 -4.99 15.97
C ASP A 41 10.08 -5.52 14.65
N ARG A 42 8.75 -5.63 14.55
CA ARG A 42 8.06 -6.16 13.36
C ARG A 42 7.67 -5.11 12.34
N LEU A 43 7.43 -3.88 12.79
CA LEU A 43 7.14 -2.78 11.89
C LEU A 43 8.41 -2.44 11.10
N PRO A 44 8.35 -2.36 9.77
CA PRO A 44 9.45 -1.80 9.01
C PRO A 44 9.73 -0.40 9.56
N PRO A 45 11.02 0.01 9.66
CA PRO A 45 11.36 1.35 10.11
C PRO A 45 10.55 2.33 9.27
N LYS A 46 9.84 3.23 9.95
CA LYS A 46 9.00 4.23 9.28
C LYS A 46 9.89 4.88 8.23
N PRO A 47 9.60 4.73 6.92
CA PRO A 47 10.42 5.37 5.92
C PRO A 47 10.47 6.83 6.30
N GLN A 48 11.69 7.35 6.45
CA GLN A 48 11.90 8.78 6.50
C GLN A 48 11.47 9.29 5.12
N THR A 49 10.17 9.49 4.96
CA THR A 49 9.60 10.13 3.78
C THR A 49 10.01 11.58 3.90
N THR A 50 11.26 11.87 3.59
CA THR A 50 11.57 13.05 2.80
C THR A 50 10.71 12.88 1.56
N ALA A 51 9.60 13.61 1.49
CA ALA A 51 8.77 13.62 0.30
C ALA A 51 9.74 13.98 -0.85
N PRO A 52 10.04 13.05 -1.77
CA PRO A 52 10.87 13.39 -2.91
C PRO A 52 10.15 14.54 -3.61
N GLU A 53 10.91 15.57 -3.99
CA GLU A 53 10.41 16.64 -4.85
C GLU A 53 9.65 15.98 -6.01
N ALA A 54 8.36 16.32 -6.14
CA ALA A 54 7.43 15.59 -6.98
C ALA A 54 7.86 15.73 -8.44
N GLN A 55 8.65 14.76 -8.91
CA GLN A 55 9.10 14.74 -10.29
C GLN A 55 7.85 14.61 -11.17
N PRO A 56 7.77 15.41 -12.25
CA PRO A 56 6.62 15.38 -13.14
C PRO A 56 6.39 13.96 -13.65
N LEU A 57 5.12 13.56 -13.64
CA LEU A 57 4.74 12.26 -14.16
C LEU A 57 4.94 12.21 -15.67
N PRO A 58 5.39 11.06 -16.20
CA PRO A 58 5.38 10.83 -17.64
C PRO A 58 3.93 10.74 -18.15
N ALA A 59 3.76 10.83 -19.48
CA ALA A 59 2.50 10.45 -20.11
C ALA A 59 2.16 9.00 -19.74
N LEU A 60 1.02 8.80 -19.11
CA LEU A 60 0.55 7.48 -18.69
C LEU A 60 -0.30 6.85 -19.80
N PRO A 61 -0.34 5.51 -19.91
CA PRO A 61 -1.16 4.83 -20.90
C PRO A 61 -2.65 5.13 -20.68
N GLU A 62 -3.34 5.60 -21.70
CA GLU A 62 -4.78 5.91 -21.64
C GLU A 62 -5.65 4.65 -21.62
N GLU A 63 -5.08 3.50 -22.02
CA GLU A 63 -5.78 2.22 -22.06
C GLU A 63 -5.97 1.59 -20.68
N ILE A 64 -5.25 2.08 -19.67
CA ILE A 64 -5.29 1.57 -18.30
C ILE A 64 -6.08 2.55 -17.44
N ASP A 65 -7.17 2.06 -16.83
CA ASP A 65 -7.90 2.77 -15.80
C ASP A 65 -7.07 2.83 -14.50
N LEU A 66 -6.21 3.85 -14.43
CA LEU A 66 -5.24 4.07 -13.36
C LEU A 66 -5.57 5.32 -12.54
N TRP A 67 -5.19 5.30 -11.25
CA TRP A 67 -5.31 6.43 -10.33
C TRP A 67 -4.17 6.48 -9.31
N ALA A 68 -4.05 7.64 -8.66
CA ALA A 68 -3.01 7.97 -7.68
C ALA A 68 -1.56 7.65 -8.14
N PRO A 69 -1.16 8.05 -9.37
CA PRO A 69 0.15 7.68 -9.87
C PRO A 69 1.25 8.53 -9.20
N ARG A 70 2.36 7.88 -8.86
CA ARG A 70 3.52 8.48 -8.20
C ARG A 70 4.80 8.01 -8.88
N ARG A 71 5.79 8.90 -8.98
CA ARG A 71 7.10 8.56 -9.49
C ARG A 71 8.03 8.15 -8.34
N GLU A 72 8.70 7.02 -8.50
CA GLU A 72 9.69 6.46 -7.59
C GLU A 72 10.95 6.12 -8.41
N GLY A 73 11.85 7.11 -8.55
CA GLY A 73 13.03 7.00 -9.40
C GLY A 73 12.65 6.80 -10.88
N ASP A 74 13.03 5.65 -11.44
CA ASP A 74 12.73 5.25 -12.83
C ASP A 74 11.45 4.42 -12.96
N TRP A 75 10.64 4.37 -11.91
CA TRP A 75 9.36 3.66 -11.88
C TRP A 75 8.20 4.62 -11.66
N VAL A 76 7.06 4.27 -12.23
CA VAL A 76 5.77 4.84 -11.87
C VAL A 76 4.99 3.78 -11.11
N VAL A 77 4.55 4.12 -9.92
CA VAL A 77 3.67 3.31 -9.07
C VAL A 77 2.28 3.91 -9.11
N PHE A 78 1.26 3.08 -9.31
CA PHE A 78 -0.13 3.54 -9.44
C PHE A 78 -1.09 2.45 -8.95
N GLN A 79 -2.34 2.81 -8.72
CA GLN A 79 -3.43 1.86 -8.51
C GLN A 79 -4.20 1.70 -9.81
N ALA A 80 -4.67 0.50 -10.13
CA ALA A 80 -5.49 0.25 -11.31
C ALA A 80 -6.45 -0.92 -11.09
N ASN A 81 -7.50 -0.99 -11.91
CA ASN A 81 -8.38 -2.17 -12.00
C ASN A 81 -8.08 -2.93 -13.30
N MET A 82 -7.05 -3.79 -13.26
CA MET A 82 -6.59 -4.51 -14.45
C MET A 82 -7.48 -5.73 -14.77
N PRO A 83 -7.79 -5.99 -16.06
CA PRO A 83 -8.45 -7.21 -16.47
C PRO A 83 -7.66 -8.46 -16.02
N GLY A 84 -8.36 -9.44 -15.45
CA GLY A 84 -7.76 -10.71 -14.98
C GLY A 84 -7.14 -10.66 -13.58
N ALA A 85 -7.18 -9.52 -12.88
CA ALA A 85 -6.85 -9.44 -11.46
C ALA A 85 -8.09 -9.70 -10.58
N ASP A 86 -7.86 -10.17 -9.35
CA ASP A 86 -8.90 -10.32 -8.30
C ASP A 86 -9.28 -8.97 -7.66
N GLY A 87 -9.44 -7.92 -8.48
CA GLY A 87 -9.84 -6.58 -8.10
C GLY A 87 -8.73 -5.50 -8.11
N PRO A 88 -9.08 -4.26 -7.72
CA PRO A 88 -8.17 -3.12 -7.67
C PRO A 88 -6.95 -3.35 -6.77
N ARG A 89 -5.75 -2.99 -7.25
CA ARG A 89 -4.50 -3.09 -6.49
C ARG A 89 -3.41 -2.17 -7.02
N GLY A 90 -2.28 -2.16 -6.32
CA GLY A 90 -1.07 -1.47 -6.73
C GLY A 90 -0.34 -2.16 -7.87
N TYR A 91 0.22 -1.35 -8.75
CA TYR A 91 1.06 -1.76 -9.87
C TYR A 91 2.24 -0.81 -10.02
N ARG A 92 3.29 -1.29 -10.69
CA ARG A 92 4.45 -0.47 -11.08
C ARG A 92 4.86 -0.75 -12.53
N ARG A 93 5.40 0.27 -13.19
CA ARG A 93 5.95 0.18 -14.55
C ARG A 93 7.20 1.04 -14.67
N HIS A 94 8.18 0.58 -15.44
CA HIS A 94 9.39 1.35 -15.71
C HIS A 94 9.12 2.49 -16.69
N LEU A 95 9.80 3.63 -16.55
CA LEU A 95 9.60 4.81 -17.40
C LEU A 95 9.91 4.56 -18.87
N SER A 96 10.86 3.67 -19.17
CA SER A 96 11.18 3.28 -20.54
C SER A 96 10.10 2.41 -21.20
N GLY A 97 9.02 2.09 -20.49
CA GLY A 97 7.98 1.18 -20.95
C GLY A 97 8.20 -0.28 -20.51
N GLY A 98 7.45 -1.18 -21.14
CA GLY A 98 7.48 -2.61 -20.83
C GLY A 98 6.26 -3.07 -20.04
N ALA A 99 6.42 -4.21 -19.35
CA ALA A 99 5.35 -4.85 -18.61
C ALA A 99 4.94 -4.06 -17.35
N VAL A 100 3.66 -4.15 -17.02
CA VAL A 100 3.10 -3.67 -15.74
C VAL A 100 3.20 -4.80 -14.73
N ILE A 101 3.76 -4.52 -13.56
CA ILE A 101 4.00 -5.51 -12.50
C ILE A 101 3.07 -5.23 -11.34
N ALA A 102 2.33 -6.24 -10.89
CA ALA A 102 1.46 -6.14 -9.71
C ALA A 102 2.29 -6.03 -8.42
N GLU A 103 1.89 -5.15 -7.51
CA GLU A 103 2.43 -5.09 -6.15
C GLU A 103 1.78 -6.18 -5.30
N THR A 104 2.38 -7.35 -5.26
CA THR A 104 1.89 -8.50 -4.49
C THR A 104 2.53 -8.54 -3.10
N ARG A 105 1.77 -9.01 -2.11
CA ARG A 105 2.33 -9.48 -0.85
C ARG A 105 2.79 -10.92 -1.06
N GLY A 106 4.06 -11.11 -1.40
CA GLY A 106 4.63 -12.45 -1.61
C GLY A 106 5.59 -12.51 -2.81
N PRO A 107 6.10 -13.71 -3.12
CA PRO A 107 6.99 -13.91 -4.25
C PRO A 107 6.27 -13.68 -5.59
N LEU A 108 6.96 -13.02 -6.52
CA LEU A 108 6.52 -12.87 -7.90
C LEU A 108 6.95 -14.11 -8.71
N LEU A 109 6.02 -14.77 -9.38
CA LEU A 109 6.32 -15.79 -10.37
C LEU A 109 6.36 -15.15 -11.77
N ALA A 110 7.50 -15.25 -12.46
CA ALA A 110 7.64 -14.84 -13.84
C ALA A 110 8.00 -16.05 -14.70
N VAL A 111 7.34 -16.19 -15.86
CA VAL A 111 7.67 -17.21 -16.85
C VAL A 111 8.35 -16.53 -18.03
N LEU A 112 9.61 -16.88 -18.27
CA LEU A 112 10.38 -16.39 -19.42
C LEU A 112 10.48 -17.50 -20.46
N GLY A 113 9.89 -17.28 -21.63
CA GLY A 113 10.08 -18.12 -22.81
C GLY A 113 11.05 -17.46 -23.78
N ILE A 114 12.18 -18.10 -24.07
CA ILE A 114 13.08 -17.69 -25.15
C ILE A 114 12.97 -18.72 -26.26
N GLY A 115 12.33 -18.35 -27.37
CA GLY A 115 12.19 -19.21 -28.55
C GLY A 115 13.40 -19.12 -29.48
N GLY A 116 13.87 -20.27 -29.99
CA GLY A 116 14.80 -20.35 -31.13
C GLY A 116 14.06 -20.81 -32.40
N ALA A 117 14.73 -20.75 -33.56
CA ALA A 117 14.14 -21.01 -34.89
C ALA A 117 13.51 -22.42 -35.13
N ARG A 118 13.46 -23.28 -34.11
CA ARG A 118 12.79 -24.60 -34.13
C ARG A 118 11.96 -24.84 -32.86
N ALA A 119 11.13 -23.89 -32.46
CA ALA A 119 10.13 -24.14 -31.43
C ALA A 119 8.97 -24.96 -32.05
N GLY A 120 9.06 -26.29 -31.93
CA GLY A 120 7.97 -27.21 -32.28
C GLY A 120 6.89 -27.17 -31.20
N LEU A 121 5.64 -27.01 -31.63
CA LEU A 121 4.43 -27.29 -30.86
C LEU A 121 4.25 -28.79 -30.66
#